data_AF-A0A8C9FWT2-F1
#
_entry.id   AF-A0A8C9FWT2-F1
#
_cell.length_a   1.000
_cell.length_b   1.000
_cell.length_c   1.000
_cell.angle_alpha   90.00
_cell.angle_beta   90.00
_cell.angle_gamma   90.00
#
_symmetry.space_group_name_H-M   'P 1'
#
loop_
_entity.id
_entity.type
_entity.pdbx_description
1 polymer ?
#
loop_
_entity_poly.entity_id
_entity_poly.type
_entity_poly.pdbx_seq_one_letter_code
_entity_poly.pdbx_strand_id
1 'polypeptide(L)'
;MRTHTRGAPSVFFIHMMCFAFACGTRDAMVPFVNANYDSYPMLYFSKGDVEGLRLQAATTHRHITARLMEAVQTMLSNPLEYLPPWDPKEFSARWNEIYGNNLGALAMFCVLYPDNTEAIGMAKDYMERMAAQPSW
;
A
#
# COMPACT_ATOMS: atom_id res chain seq x y z
N MET A 1 3.14 -6.64 67.62
CA MET A 1 3.88 -6.54 66.35
C MET A 1 2.87 -6.27 65.24
N ARG A 2 2.83 -5.05 64.69
CA ARG A 2 2.00 -4.72 63.52
C ARG A 2 2.92 -4.62 62.31
N THR A 3 2.89 -5.61 61.44
CA THR A 3 3.59 -5.61 60.16
C THR A 3 2.67 -5.05 59.08
N HIS A 4 2.90 -3.80 58.69
CA HIS A 4 2.23 -3.15 57.57
C HIS A 4 2.78 -3.75 56.26
N THR A 5 2.02 -4.62 55.60
CA THR A 5 2.29 -5.06 54.21
C THR A 5 1.87 -3.96 53.24
N ARG A 6 2.62 -2.85 53.21
CA ARG A 6 2.28 -1.65 52.42
C ARG A 6 2.76 -1.69 50.96
N GLY A 7 3.36 -2.78 50.50
CA GLY A 7 4.02 -2.87 49.18
C GLY A 7 3.50 -3.94 48.22
N ALA A 8 2.66 -4.89 48.66
CA ALA A 8 2.19 -5.95 47.76
C ALA A 8 1.27 -5.44 46.63
N PRO A 9 0.23 -4.60 46.89
CA PRO A 9 -0.70 -4.20 45.85
C PRO A 9 -0.09 -3.27 44.80
N SER A 10 0.87 -2.43 45.18
CA SER A 10 1.57 -1.54 44.25
C SER A 10 2.45 -2.30 43.27
N VAL A 11 3.11 -3.38 43.73
CA VAL A 11 3.95 -4.24 42.87
C VAL A 11 3.08 -4.98 41.86
N PHE A 12 1.90 -5.48 42.26
CA PHE A 12 0.95 -6.11 41.33
C PHE A 12 0.44 -5.12 40.27
N PHE A 13 0.10 -3.89 40.66
CA PHE A 13 -0.33 -2.85 39.73
C PHE A 13 0.75 -2.46 38.73
N ILE A 14 2.00 -2.32 39.19
CA ILE A 14 3.15 -2.01 38.32
C ILE A 14 3.38 -3.17 37.35
N HIS A 15 3.36 -4.41 37.82
CA HIS A 15 3.51 -5.59 36.94
C HIS A 15 2.39 -5.69 35.91
N MET A 16 1.14 -5.39 36.30
CA MET A 16 0.00 -5.42 35.39
C MET A 16 0.08 -4.31 34.33
N MET A 17 0.50 -3.09 34.72
CA MET A 17 0.75 -2.01 33.77
C MET A 17 1.94 -2.31 32.84
N CYS A 18 3.02 -2.89 33.36
CA CYS A 18 4.15 -3.32 32.54
C CYS A 18 3.75 -4.41 31.53
N PHE A 19 2.91 -5.37 31.93
CA PHE A 19 2.40 -6.41 31.03
C PHE A 19 1.50 -5.84 29.94
N ALA A 20 0.61 -4.90 30.29
CA ALA A 20 -0.25 -4.21 29.32
C ALA A 20 0.58 -3.37 28.34
N PHE A 21 1.66 -2.74 28.79
CA PHE A 21 2.56 -1.95 27.94
C PHE A 21 3.42 -2.84 27.04
N ALA A 22 3.91 -3.98 27.54
CA ALA A 22 4.69 -4.96 26.77
C ALA A 22 3.85 -5.71 25.72
N CYS A 23 2.55 -5.93 25.95
CA CYS A 23 1.64 -6.41 24.89
C CYS A 23 1.35 -5.34 23.81
N GLY A 24 1.61 -4.06 24.10
CA GLY A 24 1.43 -2.96 23.16
C GLY A 24 2.57 -2.81 22.15
N THR A 25 3.76 -3.31 22.48
CA THR A 25 4.89 -3.37 21.54
C THR A 25 4.70 -4.55 20.61
N ARG A 26 3.93 -4.34 19.54
CA ARG A 26 3.98 -5.22 18.38
C ARG A 26 5.39 -5.14 17.81
N ASP A 27 6.20 -6.18 18.01
CA ASP A 27 7.40 -6.39 17.20
C ASP A 27 7.03 -6.20 15.72
N ALA A 28 7.95 -5.66 14.92
CA ALA A 28 7.71 -5.40 13.51
C ALA A 28 7.17 -6.67 12.83
N MET A 29 5.86 -6.66 12.53
CA MET A 29 5.12 -7.83 12.05
C MET A 29 5.30 -7.99 10.54
N VAL A 30 6.56 -8.00 10.09
CA VAL A 30 6.94 -8.27 8.71
C VAL A 30 7.46 -9.71 8.68
N PRO A 31 6.64 -10.69 8.25
CA PRO A 31 7.09 -12.07 8.20
C PRO A 31 8.21 -12.20 7.15
N PHE A 32 9.24 -12.98 7.47
CA PHE A 32 10.23 -13.41 6.47
C PHE A 32 9.56 -14.44 5.56
N VAL A 33 9.14 -14.00 4.37
CA VAL A 33 8.56 -14.88 3.36
C VAL A 33 9.70 -15.39 2.48
N ASN A 34 9.90 -16.71 2.43
CA ASN A 34 10.83 -17.31 1.47
C ASN A 34 10.40 -16.91 0.06
N ALA A 35 11.34 -16.42 -0.74
CA ALA A 35 11.04 -15.92 -2.07
C ALA A 35 10.50 -17.04 -2.97
N ASN A 36 9.20 -16.96 -3.28
CA ASN A 36 8.56 -17.75 -4.31
C ASN A 36 8.40 -16.88 -5.56
N TYR A 37 9.31 -17.03 -6.52
CA TYR A 37 9.34 -16.25 -7.75
C TYR A 37 8.31 -16.70 -8.80
N ASP A 38 7.59 -17.81 -8.55
CA ASP A 38 6.61 -18.37 -9.49
C ASP A 38 5.18 -17.85 -9.24
N SER A 39 4.99 -16.91 -8.30
CA SER A 39 3.68 -16.35 -7.99
C SER A 39 3.73 -14.83 -7.80
N TYR A 40 2.81 -14.12 -8.44
CA TYR A 40 2.64 -12.66 -8.30
C TYR A 40 1.27 -12.32 -7.71
N PRO A 41 1.15 -11.21 -6.95
CA PRO A 41 2.21 -10.28 -6.53
C PRO A 41 3.13 -10.86 -5.45
N MET A 42 4.33 -10.27 -5.29
CA MET A 42 5.34 -10.76 -4.32
C MET A 42 6.25 -9.69 -3.70
N LEU A 43 6.05 -8.40 -4.02
CA LEU A 43 6.91 -7.32 -3.49
C LEU A 43 6.54 -6.92 -2.06
N TYR A 44 5.26 -6.63 -1.82
CA TYR A 44 4.76 -6.17 -0.51
C TYR A 44 3.72 -7.11 0.10
N PHE A 45 3.05 -7.90 -0.73
CA PHE A 45 2.00 -8.84 -0.36
C PHE A 45 1.95 -9.97 -1.38
N SER A 46 1.47 -11.13 -0.96
CA SER A 46 1.28 -12.30 -1.81
C SER A 46 -0.09 -12.29 -2.49
N LYS A 47 -0.30 -13.19 -3.47
CA LYS A 47 -1.63 -13.44 -4.04
C LYS A 47 -2.68 -13.82 -2.99
N GLY A 48 -2.30 -14.52 -1.93
CA GLY A 48 -3.20 -14.94 -0.85
C GLY A 48 -3.70 -13.78 0.01
N ASP A 49 -2.96 -12.66 0.04
CA ASP A 49 -3.29 -11.50 0.88
C ASP A 49 -4.30 -10.55 0.21
N VAL A 50 -4.51 -10.69 -1.11
CA VAL A 50 -5.31 -9.75 -1.91
C VAL A 50 -6.76 -9.62 -1.40
N GLU A 51 -7.40 -10.73 -1.06
CA GLU A 51 -8.77 -10.68 -0.50
C GLU A 51 -8.83 -9.97 0.86
N GLY A 52 -7.79 -10.15 1.69
CA GLY A 52 -7.65 -9.41 2.94
C GLY A 52 -7.49 -7.91 2.72
N LEU A 53 -6.68 -7.50 1.74
CA LEU A 53 -6.51 -6.10 1.36
C LEU A 53 -7.81 -5.47 0.85
N ARG A 54 -8.59 -6.21 0.06
CA ARG A 54 -9.92 -5.76 -0.42
C ARG A 54 -10.91 -5.57 0.72
N LEU A 55 -10.95 -6.52 1.66
CA LEU A 55 -11.79 -6.40 2.84
C LEU A 55 -11.40 -5.17 3.68
N GLN A 56 -10.10 -4.95 3.89
CA GLN A 56 -9.58 -3.77 4.59
C GLN A 56 -9.96 -2.48 3.88
N ALA A 57 -9.81 -2.42 2.55
CA ALA A 57 -10.19 -1.28 1.72
C ALA A 57 -11.70 -0.94 1.85
N ALA A 58 -12.56 -1.94 1.93
CA ALA A 58 -14.00 -1.73 2.12
C ALA A 58 -14.37 -1.33 3.57
N THR A 59 -13.51 -1.62 4.55
CA THR A 59 -13.81 -1.47 5.98
C THR A 59 -12.85 -0.50 6.67
N THR A 60 -11.80 -1.00 7.30
CA THR A 60 -10.91 -0.26 8.21
C THR A 60 -10.04 0.77 7.50
N HIS A 61 -9.72 0.56 6.23
CA HIS A 61 -8.86 1.42 5.42
C HIS A 61 -9.65 2.25 4.38
N ARG A 62 -10.98 2.31 4.50
CA ARG A 62 -11.86 3.02 3.55
C ARG A 62 -11.43 4.47 3.26
N HIS A 63 -10.95 5.18 4.26
CA HIS A 63 -10.49 6.58 4.13
C HIS A 63 -9.22 6.70 3.25
N ILE A 64 -8.30 5.73 3.33
CA ILE A 64 -7.12 5.65 2.47
C ILE A 64 -7.55 5.26 1.06
N THR A 65 -8.45 4.28 0.93
CA THR A 65 -8.97 3.86 -0.36
C THR A 65 -9.72 4.98 -1.07
N ALA A 66 -10.45 5.84 -0.36
CA ALA A 66 -11.10 7.02 -0.93
C ALA A 66 -10.10 7.98 -1.60
N ARG A 67 -8.91 8.17 -1.02
CA ARG A 67 -7.83 8.96 -1.63
C ARG A 67 -7.30 8.33 -2.93
N LEU A 68 -7.16 7.00 -2.96
CA LEU A 68 -6.77 6.28 -4.19
C LEU A 68 -7.85 6.38 -5.27
N MET A 69 -9.13 6.22 -4.88
CA MET A 69 -10.26 6.37 -5.80
C MET A 69 -10.26 7.77 -6.42
N GLU A 70 -10.11 8.82 -5.62
CA GLU A 70 -10.06 10.22 -6.12
C GLU A 70 -8.91 10.42 -7.11
N ALA A 71 -7.70 9.94 -6.79
CA ALA A 71 -6.55 10.05 -7.68
C ALA A 71 -6.79 9.35 -9.02
N VAL A 72 -7.32 8.12 -9.00
CA VAL A 72 -7.61 7.36 -10.22
C VAL A 72 -8.73 7.97 -11.03
N GLN A 73 -9.79 8.50 -10.39
CA GLN A 73 -10.87 9.18 -11.10
C GLN A 73 -10.38 10.44 -11.80
N THR A 74 -9.49 11.21 -11.17
CA THR A 74 -8.86 12.38 -11.80
C THR A 74 -8.03 11.97 -13.03
N MET A 75 -7.25 10.88 -12.92
CA MET A 75 -6.47 10.33 -14.03
C MET A 75 -7.34 9.84 -15.19
N LEU A 76 -8.40 9.07 -14.89
CA LEU A 76 -9.34 8.55 -15.87
C LEU A 76 -10.14 9.65 -16.57
N SER A 77 -10.43 10.74 -15.86
CA SER A 77 -11.12 11.90 -16.45
C SER A 77 -10.24 12.70 -17.41
N ASN A 78 -8.91 12.61 -17.26
CA ASN A 78 -7.94 13.39 -18.04
C ASN A 78 -6.75 12.53 -18.51
N PRO A 79 -6.98 11.41 -19.23
CA PRO A 79 -5.94 10.40 -19.44
C PRO A 79 -4.74 10.93 -20.23
N LEU A 80 -4.95 11.86 -21.18
CA LEU A 80 -3.88 12.47 -21.97
C LEU A 80 -2.93 13.35 -21.15
N GLU A 81 -3.38 13.88 -20.01
CA GLU A 81 -2.53 14.68 -19.10
C GLU A 81 -1.66 13.78 -18.22
N TYR A 82 -2.17 12.61 -17.84
CA TYR A 82 -1.52 11.73 -16.86
C TYR A 82 -0.73 10.57 -17.48
N LEU A 83 -1.07 10.15 -18.71
CA LEU A 83 -0.33 9.11 -19.41
C LEU A 83 1.04 9.65 -19.85
N PRO A 84 2.10 8.83 -19.74
CA PRO A 84 3.39 9.20 -20.29
C PRO A 84 3.29 9.39 -21.82
N PRO A 85 3.98 10.38 -22.39
CA PRO A 85 4.00 10.55 -23.84
C PRO A 85 4.74 9.38 -24.50
N TRP A 86 4.35 9.07 -25.74
CA TRP A 86 5.06 8.07 -26.55
C TRP A 86 6.40 8.60 -27.06
N ASP A 87 6.50 9.89 -27.39
CA ASP A 87 7.73 10.49 -27.88
C ASP A 87 8.76 10.58 -26.74
N PRO A 88 9.94 9.91 -26.87
CA PRO A 88 10.99 10.00 -25.87
C PRO A 88 11.45 11.44 -25.59
N LYS A 89 11.38 12.32 -26.60
CA LYS A 89 11.76 13.73 -26.42
C LYS A 89 10.81 14.45 -25.47
N GLU A 90 9.53 14.12 -25.49
CA GLU A 90 8.54 14.66 -24.57
C GLU A 90 8.67 14.00 -23.19
N PHE A 91 8.87 12.67 -23.17
CA PHE A 91 9.00 11.88 -21.94
C PHE A 91 10.17 12.35 -21.06
N SER A 92 11.32 12.64 -21.68
CA SER A 92 12.54 13.08 -20.99
C SER A 92 12.72 14.59 -21.00
N ALA A 93 11.74 15.38 -21.44
CA ALA A 93 11.86 16.85 -21.54
C ALA A 93 11.97 17.53 -20.17
N ARG A 94 11.47 16.87 -19.12
CA ARG A 94 11.33 17.41 -17.76
C ARG A 94 11.56 16.32 -16.74
N TRP A 95 11.71 16.71 -15.47
CA TRP A 95 11.69 15.78 -14.35
C TRP A 95 10.36 15.01 -14.34
N ASN A 96 10.43 13.70 -14.55
CA ASN A 96 9.29 12.86 -14.95
C ASN A 96 8.89 11.82 -13.89
N GLU A 97 9.32 12.01 -12.63
CA GLU A 97 9.01 11.12 -11.50
C GLU A 97 7.50 10.88 -11.32
N ILE A 98 6.69 11.86 -11.75
CA ILE A 98 5.23 11.80 -11.70
C ILE A 98 4.70 10.53 -12.36
N TYR A 99 5.37 10.04 -13.41
CA TYR A 99 4.95 8.84 -14.12
C TYR A 99 5.07 7.59 -13.25
N GLY A 100 6.22 7.40 -12.59
CA GLY A 100 6.42 6.30 -11.66
C GLY A 100 5.54 6.43 -10.40
N ASN A 101 5.44 7.64 -9.86
CA ASN A 101 4.68 7.91 -8.63
C ASN A 101 3.19 7.62 -8.79
N ASN A 102 2.59 8.06 -9.90
CA ASN A 102 1.16 7.85 -10.16
C ASN A 102 0.83 6.42 -10.56
N LEU A 103 1.73 5.73 -11.29
CA LEU A 103 1.54 4.34 -11.67
C LEU A 103 1.38 3.43 -10.44
N GLY A 104 2.12 3.67 -9.35
CA GLY A 104 1.97 2.93 -8.10
C GLY A 104 0.56 3.04 -7.50
N ALA A 105 0.00 4.25 -7.48
CA ALA A 105 -1.37 4.48 -7.01
C ALA A 105 -2.42 3.80 -7.90
N LEU A 106 -2.27 3.92 -9.22
CA LEU A 106 -3.16 3.29 -10.21
C LEU A 106 -3.11 1.76 -10.12
N ALA A 107 -1.91 1.17 -10.01
CA ALA A 107 -1.73 -0.26 -9.88
C ALA A 107 -2.35 -0.80 -8.58
N MET A 108 -2.14 -0.10 -7.45
CA MET A 108 -2.75 -0.49 -6.18
C MET A 108 -4.28 -0.43 -6.25
N PHE A 109 -4.85 0.60 -6.89
CA PHE A 109 -6.29 0.66 -7.14
C PHE A 109 -6.78 -0.54 -7.94
N CYS A 110 -6.08 -0.94 -9.01
CA CYS A 110 -6.46 -2.09 -9.83
C CYS A 110 -6.42 -3.42 -9.05
N VAL A 111 -5.53 -3.56 -8.06
CA VAL A 111 -5.52 -4.72 -7.15
C VAL A 111 -6.79 -4.76 -6.30
N LEU A 112 -7.21 -3.61 -5.76
CA LEU A 112 -8.39 -3.49 -4.90
C LEU A 112 -9.71 -3.60 -5.67
N TYR A 113 -9.75 -3.15 -6.92
CA TYR A 113 -10.95 -3.08 -7.77
C TYR A 113 -10.71 -3.78 -9.12
N PRO A 114 -10.62 -5.12 -9.15
CA PRO A 114 -10.28 -5.88 -10.36
C PRO A 114 -11.34 -5.81 -11.45
N ASP A 115 -12.58 -5.49 -11.11
CA ASP A 115 -13.69 -5.41 -12.06
C ASP A 115 -13.73 -4.07 -12.81
N ASN A 116 -12.92 -3.09 -12.38
CA ASN A 116 -12.77 -1.82 -13.08
C ASN A 116 -11.83 -2.00 -14.29
N THR A 117 -12.40 -2.49 -15.38
CA THR A 117 -11.67 -2.77 -16.64
C THR A 117 -11.09 -1.51 -17.29
N GLU A 118 -11.70 -0.34 -17.07
CA GLU A 118 -11.21 0.95 -17.58
C GLU A 118 -9.89 1.34 -16.91
N ALA A 119 -9.82 1.28 -15.58
CA ALA A 119 -8.59 1.53 -14.83
C ALA A 119 -7.48 0.54 -15.19
N ILE A 120 -7.83 -0.75 -15.38
CA ILE A 120 -6.89 -1.78 -15.84
C ILE A 120 -6.38 -1.47 -17.25
N GLY A 121 -7.27 -1.02 -18.15
CA GLY A 121 -6.90 -0.59 -19.49
C GLY A 121 -5.91 0.56 -19.47
N MET A 122 -6.20 1.59 -18.67
CA MET A 122 -5.29 2.72 -18.48
C MET A 122 -3.94 2.27 -17.90
N ALA A 123 -3.93 1.41 -16.88
CA ALA A 123 -2.70 0.92 -16.26
C ALA A 123 -1.81 0.16 -17.26
N LYS A 124 -2.41 -0.64 -18.14
CA LYS A 124 -1.69 -1.33 -19.21
C LYS A 124 -1.08 -0.33 -20.20
N ASP A 125 -1.87 0.61 -20.72
CA ASP A 125 -1.36 1.65 -21.64
C ASP A 125 -0.24 2.48 -21.00
N TYR A 126 -0.39 2.81 -19.71
CA TYR A 126 0.62 3.48 -18.91
C TYR A 126 1.95 2.72 -18.90
N MET A 127 1.90 1.43 -18.60
CA MET A 127 3.09 0.56 -18.54
C MET A 127 3.73 0.37 -19.92
N GLU A 128 2.92 0.20 -20.97
CA GLU A 128 3.41 0.08 -22.35
C GLU A 128 4.19 1.34 -22.78
N ARG A 129 3.65 2.54 -22.49
CA ARG A 129 4.32 3.81 -22.77
C ARG A 129 5.64 3.97 -22.04
N MET A 130 5.70 3.56 -20.77
CA MET A 130 6.95 3.58 -19.99
C MET A 130 7.95 2.54 -20.52
N ALA A 131 7.50 1.33 -20.85
CA ALA A 131 8.34 0.25 -21.34
C ALA A 131 8.93 0.52 -22.73
N ALA A 132 8.25 1.31 -23.55
CA ALA A 132 8.73 1.71 -24.87
C ALA A 132 9.84 2.77 -24.84
N GLN A 133 10.09 3.41 -23.69
CA GLN A 133 11.09 4.46 -23.60
C GLN A 133 12.51 3.88 -23.72
N PRO A 134 13.39 4.48 -24.56
CA PRO A 134 14.76 4.00 -24.72
C PRO A 134 15.63 4.25 -23.48
N SER A 135 15.25 5.23 -22.67
CA SER A 135 15.86 5.57 -21.38
C SER A 135 14.79 6.21 -20.51
N TRP A 136 14.89 6.01 -19.19
CA TRP A 136 14.12 6.75 -18.21
C TRP A 136 14.91 7.94 -17.68
#